data_AF-A0A5C7FFT6-F1
#
_entry.id   AF-A0A5C7FFT6-F1
#
_cell.length_a   1.000
_cell.length_b   1.000
_cell.length_c   1.000
_cell.angle_alpha   90.00
_cell.angle_beta   90.00
_cell.angle_gamma   90.00
#
_symmetry.space_group_name_H-M   'P 1'
#
loop_
_entity.id
_entity.type
_entity.pdbx_description
1 polymer ?
#
loop_
_entity_poly.entity_id
_entity_poly.type
_entity_poly.pdbx_seq_one_letter_code
_entity_poly.pdbx_strand_id
1 'polypeptide(L)' 'MIKHATTITVIGFILLITGVMTLVLNLVGVDFILFEWIYRYNVALSLVFRFILIVTGFIMIYVGQTDWDREEA' A
#
# COMPACT_ATOMS: atom_id res chain seq x y z
N MET A 1 21.82 5.32 -5.47
CA MET A 1 20.47 5.87 -5.21
C MET A 1 19.59 5.66 -6.43
N ILE A 2 18.41 5.07 -6.25
CA ILE A 2 17.42 4.95 -7.33
C ILE A 2 17.03 6.35 -7.82
N LYS A 3 17.13 6.62 -9.14
CA LYS A 3 16.87 7.95 -9.74
C LYS A 3 15.51 8.57 -9.36
N HIS A 4 14.53 7.76 -9.00
CA HIS A 4 13.18 8.18 -8.61
C HIS A 4 12.79 7.74 -7.19
N ALA A 5 13.76 7.61 -6.28
CA ALA A 5 13.57 7.21 -4.88
C ALA A 5 12.44 7.98 -4.17
N THR A 6 12.40 9.31 -4.32
CA THR A 6 11.35 10.15 -3.73
C THR A 6 9.97 9.78 -4.26
N THR A 7 9.82 9.60 -5.58
CA THR A 7 8.53 9.24 -6.19
C THR A 7 8.06 7.86 -5.72
N ILE A 8 8.95 6.87 -5.68
CA ILE A 8 8.64 5.52 -5.19
C ILE A 8 8.17 5.58 -3.73
N THR A 9 8.86 6.35 -2.90
CA THR A 9 8.52 6.52 -1.48
C THR A 9 7.15 7.20 -1.30
N VAL A 10 6.86 8.24 -2.09
CA VAL A 10 5.56 8.95 -2.06
C VAL A 10 4.42 8.03 -2.49
N ILE A 11 4.58 7.27 -3.58
CA ILE A 11 3.60 6.26 -4.00
C ILE A 11 3.43 5.22 -2.88
N GLY A 12 4.52 4.81 -2.22
CA GLY A 12 4.51 3.89 -1.09
C GLY A 12 3.64 4.38 0.05
N PHE A 13 3.80 5.64 0.45
CA PHE A 13 2.94 6.26 1.45
C PHE A 13 1.48 6.36 1.03
N ILE A 14 1.19 6.68 -0.23
CA ILE A 14 -0.19 6.72 -0.73
C ILE A 14 -0.82 5.33 -0.60
N LEU A 15 -0.16 4.27 -1.08
CA LEU A 15 -0.68 2.91 -0.96
C LEU A 15 -0.86 2.47 0.49
N LEU A 16 0.11 2.79 1.35
CA LEU A 16 0.06 2.46 2.77
C LEU A 16 -1.14 3.14 3.45
N ILE A 17 -1.27 4.46 3.29
CA ILE A 17 -2.34 5.25 3.90
C ILE A 17 -3.69 4.79 3.39
N THR A 18 -3.84 4.59 2.07
CA THR A 18 -5.09 4.06 1.50
C THR A 18 -5.38 2.66 2.02
N GLY A 19 -4.39 1.76 2.06
CA GLY A 19 -4.56 0.40 2.58
C GLY A 19 -5.03 0.39 4.03
N VAL A 20 -4.35 1.14 4.91
CA VAL A 20 -4.72 1.25 6.33
C VAL A 20 -6.10 1.89 6.49
N MET A 21 -6.37 3.02 5.83
CA MET A 21 -7.64 3.73 5.92
C MET A 21 -8.81 2.84 5.51
N THR A 22 -8.68 2.14 4.38
CA THR A 22 -9.75 1.29 3.85
C THR A 22 -9.99 0.05 4.70
N LEU A 23 -8.97 -0.43 5.41
CA LEU A 23 -9.07 -1.52 6.38
C LEU A 23 -9.81 -1.03 7.63
N VAL A 24 -9.44 0.13 8.17
CA VAL A 24 -10.15 0.74 9.32
C VAL A 24 -11.61 1.00 9.00
N LEU A 25 -11.92 1.54 7.82
CA LEU A 25 -13.31 1.77 7.40
C LEU A 25 -14.09 0.45 7.33
N ASN A 26 -13.51 -0.60 6.73
CA ASN A 26 -14.18 -1.88 6.61
C ASN A 26 -14.42 -2.52 8.00
N LEU A 27 -13.51 -2.34 8.96
CA LEU A 27 -13.69 -2.80 10.35
C LEU A 27 -14.88 -2.14 11.06
N VAL A 28 -15.21 -0.89 10.71
CA VAL A 28 -16.40 -0.19 11.25
C VAL A 28 -17.66 -0.41 10.40
N GLY A 29 -17.60 -1.31 9.41
CA GLY A 29 -18.73 -1.66 8.55
C GLY A 29 -18.97 -0.69 7.39
N VAL A 30 -18.00 0.16 7.06
CA VAL A 30 -18.06 1.12 5.94
C VAL A 30 -17.06 0.71 4.87
N ASP A 31 -17.51 0.56 3.63
CA ASP A 31 -16.59 0.36 2.52
C ASP A 31 -16.16 1.67 1.87
N PHE A 32 -14.90 1.71 1.47
CA PHE A 32 -14.36 2.84 0.73
C PHE A 32 -14.82 2.74 -0.73
N ILE A 33 -15.35 3.85 -1.27
CA ILE A 33 -16.05 3.85 -2.57
C ILE A 33 -15.21 3.28 -3.73
N LEU A 34 -13.89 3.50 -3.72
CA LEU A 34 -12.99 2.96 -4.76
C LEU A 34 -12.85 1.43 -4.73
N PHE A 35 -13.16 0.78 -3.61
CA PHE A 35 -13.04 -0.66 -3.40
C PHE A 35 -14.39 -1.38 -3.27
N GLU A 36 -15.51 -0.65 -3.43
CA GLU A 36 -16.86 -1.23 -3.34
C GLU A 36 -17.06 -2.38 -4.32
N TRP A 37 -16.52 -2.27 -5.54
CA TRP A 37 -16.64 -3.30 -6.57
C TRP A 37 -15.96 -4.62 -6.15
N ILE A 38 -14.82 -4.57 -5.46
CA ILE A 38 -14.14 -5.77 -4.95
C ILE A 38 -14.94 -6.37 -3.80
N TYR A 39 -15.45 -5.53 -2.90
CA TYR A 39 -16.27 -5.96 -1.79
C TYR A 39 -17.54 -6.69 -2.26
N ARG A 40 -18.24 -6.12 -3.25
CA ARG A 40 -19.43 -6.72 -3.86
C ARG A 40 -19.15 -8.04 -4.56
N TYR A 41 -17.95 -8.21 -5.14
CA TYR A 41 -17.54 -9.46 -5.76
C TYR A 41 -17.26 -10.54 -4.70
N ASN A 42 -16.41 -10.24 -3.72
CA ASN A 42 -16.06 -11.17 -2.65
C ASN A 42 -15.43 -10.43 -1.46
N VAL A 43 -16.05 -10.54 -0.28
CA VAL A 43 -15.61 -9.88 0.96
C VAL A 43 -14.20 -10.32 1.39
N ALA A 44 -13.87 -11.62 1.32
CA ALA A 44 -12.56 -12.13 1.70
C ALA A 44 -11.47 -11.64 0.74
N LEU A 45 -11.74 -11.63 -0.57
CA LEU A 45 -10.82 -11.08 -1.57
C LEU A 45 -10.59 -9.58 -1.31
N SER A 46 -11.65 -8.85 -0.97
CA SER A 46 -11.59 -7.43 -0.62
C SER A 46 -10.67 -7.18 0.57
N LEU A 47 -10.72 -8.04 1.60
CA LEU A 47 -9.82 -7.96 2.75
C LEU A 47 -8.36 -8.25 2.36
N VAL A 48 -8.11 -9.32 1.59
CA VAL A 48 -6.77 -9.67 1.10
C VAL A 48 -6.17 -8.54 0.27
N PHE A 49 -6.95 -7.91 -0.60
CA PHE A 49 -6.49 -6.79 -1.42
C PHE A 49 -6.00 -5.60 -0.57
N ARG A 50 -6.67 -5.30 0.55
CA ARG A 50 -6.24 -4.25 1.48
C ARG A 50 -4.89 -4.58 2.12
N PHE A 51 -4.67 -5.84 2.49
CA PHE A 51 -3.35 -6.27 2.98
C PHE A 51 -2.27 -6.14 1.91
N ILE A 52 -2.58 -6.50 0.65
CA ILE A 52 -1.65 -6.31 -0.47
C ILE A 52 -1.27 -4.83 -0.61
N LEU A 53 -2.22 -3.90 -0.53
CA LEU A 53 -1.93 -2.46 -0.58
C LEU A 53 -0.96 -2.03 0.53
N ILE A 54 -1.22 -2.46 1.77
CA ILE A 54 -0.39 -2.12 2.93
C ILE A 54 1.03 -2.67 2.76
N VAL A 55 1.15 -3.96 2.44
CA VAL A 55 2.46 -4.62 2.26
C VAL A 55 3.23 -3.99 1.10
N THR A 56 2.57 -3.75 -0.04
CA THR A 56 3.20 -3.10 -1.19
C THR A 56 3.65 -1.68 -0.84
N GLY A 57 2.84 -0.93 -0.11
CA GLY A 57 3.21 0.40 0.40
C GLY A 57 4.48 0.37 1.25
N PHE A 58 4.56 -0.56 2.21
CA PHE A 58 5.77 -0.76 3.02
C PHE A 58 7.00 -1.12 2.17
N ILE A 59 6.86 -2.07 1.24
CA ILE A 59 7.97 -2.48 0.36
C ILE A 59 8.49 -1.29 -0.45
N MET A 60 7.60 -0.48 -1.04
CA MET A 60 8.02 0.68 -1.82
C MET A 60 8.70 1.75 -0.98
N ILE A 61 8.20 2.03 0.23
CA ILE A 61 8.87 2.96 1.16
C ILE A 61 10.27 2.44 1.49
N TYR A 62 10.40 1.15 1.82
CA TYR A 62 11.69 0.54 2.14
C TYR A 62 12.66 0.65 0.96
N VAL A 63 12.26 0.17 -0.22
CA VAL A 63 13.09 0.21 -1.43
C VAL A 63 13.49 1.64 -1.83
N GLY A 64 12.57 2.60 -1.66
CA GLY A 64 12.82 4.00 -1.96
C GLY A 64 13.79 4.67 -0.99
N GLN A 65 13.88 4.20 0.26
CA GLN A 65 14.78 4.73 1.28
C GLN A 65 16.12 4.00 1.39
N THR A 66 16.21 2.77 0.87
CA THR A 66 17.47 2.01 0.86
C THR A 66 18.52 2.70 0.01
N ASP A 67 19.70 2.90 0.61
CA ASP A 67 20.89 3.38 -0.09
C ASP A 67 21.63 2.22 -0.75
N TRP A 68 21.23 1.91 -1.97
CA TRP A 68 21.75 0.80 -2.75
C TRP A 68 23.22 0.98 -3.17
N ASP A 69 23.76 2.20 -3.16
CA ASP A 69 25.16 2.43 -3.56
C ASP A 69 26.14 2.04 -2.44
N ARG A 70 25.64 1.81 -1.22
CA ARG A 70 26.43 1.41 -0.04
C ARG A 70 26.65 -0.09 0.08
N GLU A 71 25.96 -0.91 -0.70
CA GLU A 71 26.07 -2.38 -0.64
C GLU A 71 27.20 -2.95 -1.51
N GLU A 72 27.93 -2.11 -2.26
CA GLU A 72 29.03 -2.52 -3.15
C GLU A 72 30.45 -2.35 -2.56
N ALA A 73 30.59 -2.00 -1.26
CA ALA A 73 31.88 -1.71 -0.60
C ALA A 73 32.27 -2.73 0.49
#